data_AF-A0A841MMC2-F1
#
_entry.id   AF-A0A841MMC2-F1
#
_cell.length_a   1.000
_cell.length_b   1.000
_cell.length_c   1.000
_cell.angle_alpha   90.00
_cell.angle_beta   90.00
_cell.angle_gamma   90.00
#
_symmetry.space_group_name_H-M   'P 1'
#
loop_
_entity.id
_entity.type
_entity.pdbx_description
1 polymer ?
#
loop_
_entity_poly.entity_id
_entity_poly.type
_entity_poly.pdbx_seq_one_letter_code
_entity_poly.pdbx_strand_id
1 'polypeptide(L)'
;MKETTKLLKLTPNDIPNETKAASSIKQILGSLSAVVQGIAEVRNEYGSGHGKDGNFRGLQPRHAKLAVGAASTLAVYLLETYELKK
;
A
#
# COMPACT_ATOMS: atom_id res chain seq x y z
N MET A 1 5.60 4.90 -3.11
CA MET A 1 4.84 5.12 -1.86
C MET A 1 5.44 6.23 -1.01
N LYS A 2 6.62 6.07 -0.38
CA LYS A 2 7.22 7.11 0.49
C LYS A 2 7.32 8.50 -0.15
N GLU A 3 7.89 8.60 -1.35
CA GLU A 3 8.01 9.90 -2.03
C GLU A 3 6.65 10.46 -2.45
N THR A 4 5.74 9.60 -2.92
CA THR A 4 4.38 10.00 -3.29
C THR A 4 3.62 10.59 -2.10
N THR A 5 3.63 9.92 -0.94
CA THR A 5 2.94 10.43 0.26
C THR A 5 3.57 11.70 0.80
N LYS A 6 4.89 11.85 0.69
CA LYS A 6 5.59 13.10 1.01
C LYS A 6 5.14 14.26 0.12
N LEU A 7 5.15 14.08 -1.19
CA LEU A 7 4.72 15.11 -2.15
C LEU A 7 3.22 15.46 -1.99
N LEU A 8 2.40 14.47 -1.65
CA LEU A 8 0.98 14.65 -1.38
C LEU A 8 0.67 15.14 0.04
N LYS A 9 1.67 15.48 0.86
CA LYS A 9 1.48 15.91 2.25
C LYS A 9 0.58 14.95 3.06
N LEU A 10 0.81 13.65 2.90
CA LEU A 10 0.13 12.56 3.60
C LEU A 10 1.03 11.91 4.65
N THR A 11 2.12 12.57 5.05
CA THR A 11 2.98 12.06 6.12
C THR A 11 2.38 12.40 7.49
N PRO A 12 2.76 11.71 8.58
CA PRO A 12 2.28 12.03 9.91
C PRO A 12 2.52 13.49 10.33
N ASN A 13 3.55 14.14 9.79
CA ASN A 13 3.88 15.54 10.06
C ASN A 13 2.97 16.53 9.34
N ASP A 14 2.30 16.10 8.28
CA ASP A 14 1.38 16.93 7.50
C ASP A 14 -0.05 16.94 8.06
N ILE A 15 -0.33 16.08 9.05
CA ILE A 15 -1.65 15.94 9.66
C ILE A 15 -1.60 16.57 11.07
N PRO A 16 -2.20 17.76 11.26
CA PRO A 16 -2.25 18.44 12.55
C PRO A 16 -2.94 17.59 13.60
N ASN A 17 -2.43 17.59 14.83
CA ASN A 17 -2.96 16.77 15.92
C ASN A 17 -4.35 17.22 16.38
N GLU A 18 -4.70 18.47 16.09
CA GLU A 18 -6.00 19.08 16.37
C GLU A 18 -7.09 18.59 15.41
N THR A 19 -6.70 17.93 14.30
CA THR A 19 -7.65 17.36 13.34
C THR A 19 -8.45 16.25 14.00
N LYS A 20 -9.79 16.29 13.84
CA LYS A 20 -10.65 15.18 14.27
C LYS A 20 -10.16 13.87 13.64
N ALA A 21 -10.00 12.83 14.47
CA ALA A 21 -9.49 11.52 14.07
C ALA A 21 -8.03 11.50 13.52
N ALA A 22 -7.20 12.51 13.83
CA ALA A 22 -5.80 12.56 13.39
C ALA A 22 -5.03 11.26 13.66
N SER A 23 -5.18 10.69 14.86
CA SER A 23 -4.52 9.42 15.24
C SER A 23 -4.96 8.26 14.34
N SER A 24 -6.27 8.12 14.11
CA SER A 24 -6.82 7.07 13.26
C SER A 24 -6.39 7.23 11.79
N ILE A 25 -6.34 8.46 11.27
CA ILE A 25 -5.87 8.72 9.90
C ILE A 25 -4.39 8.34 9.76
N LYS A 26 -3.54 8.76 10.72
CA LYS A 26 -2.11 8.38 10.74
C LYS A 26 -1.94 6.87 10.80
N GLN A 27 -2.75 6.19 11.61
CA GLN A 27 -2.75 4.73 11.71
C GLN A 27 -3.13 4.08 10.37
N ILE A 28 -4.21 4.52 9.72
CA ILE A 28 -4.65 3.98 8.43
C ILE A 28 -3.54 4.12 7.38
N LEU A 29 -2.92 5.30 7.26
CA LEU A 29 -1.83 5.55 6.31
C LEU A 29 -0.59 4.70 6.61
N GLY A 30 -0.29 4.48 7.89
CA GLY A 30 0.76 3.56 8.34
C GLY A 30 0.46 2.11 7.95
N SER A 31 -0.76 1.63 8.20
CA SER A 31 -1.21 0.29 7.82
C SER A 31 -1.19 0.09 6.31
N LEU A 32 -1.61 1.06 5.50
CA LEU A 32 -1.51 1.00 4.04
C LEU A 32 -0.05 0.88 3.57
N SER A 33 0.88 1.59 4.22
CA SER A 33 2.31 1.46 3.92
C SER A 33 2.83 0.05 4.22
N ALA A 34 2.40 -0.56 5.34
CA ALA A 34 2.73 -1.94 5.68
C ALA A 34 2.14 -2.95 4.68
N VAL A 35 0.91 -2.73 4.20
CA VAL A 35 0.28 -3.57 3.17
C VAL A 35 1.08 -3.54 1.87
N VAL A 36 1.52 -2.36 1.42
CA VAL A 36 2.38 -2.23 0.22
C VAL A 36 3.68 -3.03 0.38
N GLN A 37 4.30 -2.95 1.55
CA GLN A 37 5.51 -3.71 1.86
C GLN A 37 5.24 -5.22 1.81
N GLY A 38 4.17 -5.70 2.46
CA GLY A 38 3.79 -7.12 2.42
C GLY A 38 3.49 -7.62 1.00
N ILE A 39 2.86 -6.81 0.14
CA ILE A 39 2.65 -7.17 -1.27
C ILE A 39 4.00 -7.29 -2.01
N ALA A 40 4.96 -6.41 -1.74
CA ALA A 40 6.29 -6.48 -2.34
C ALA A 40 7.05 -7.74 -1.92
N GLU A 41 6.93 -8.16 -0.65
CA GLU A 41 7.49 -9.40 -0.13
C GLU A 41 6.86 -10.62 -0.79
N VAL A 42 5.53 -10.67 -0.88
CA VAL A 42 4.82 -11.75 -1.60
C VAL A 42 5.28 -11.85 -3.05
N ARG A 43 5.50 -10.72 -3.73
CA ARG A 43 6.05 -10.69 -5.09
C ARG A 43 7.49 -11.22 -5.13
N ASN A 44 8.32 -10.93 -4.13
CA ASN A 44 9.70 -11.41 -4.09
C ASN A 44 9.74 -12.93 -3.88
N GLU A 45 8.95 -13.46 -2.95
CA GLU A 45 8.90 -14.90 -2.62
C GLU A 45 8.24 -15.75 -3.71
N TYR A 46 7.18 -15.25 -4.34
CA TYR A 46 6.39 -16.00 -5.32
C TYR A 46 6.65 -15.54 -6.78
N GLY A 47 7.58 -14.62 -6.99
CA GLY A 47 7.98 -14.15 -8.31
C GLY A 47 8.64 -15.23 -9.16
N SER A 48 8.70 -15.03 -10.47
CA SER A 48 9.36 -15.94 -11.42
C SER A 48 10.82 -15.59 -11.70
N GLY A 49 11.41 -14.67 -10.93
CA GLY A 49 12.77 -14.16 -11.15
C GLY A 49 13.87 -15.19 -10.89
N HIS A 50 13.55 -16.26 -10.17
CA HIS A 50 14.43 -17.41 -9.95
C HIS A 50 13.64 -18.69 -10.21
N GLY A 51 14.30 -19.71 -10.75
CA GLY A 51 13.71 -21.03 -10.99
C GLY A 51 13.09 -21.58 -9.71
N LYS A 52 11.95 -22.24 -9.83
CA LYS A 52 11.22 -22.80 -8.69
C LYS A 52 11.39 -24.31 -8.68
N ASP A 53 11.60 -24.89 -7.49
CA ASP A 53 11.69 -26.34 -7.34
C ASP A 53 10.40 -27.04 -7.79
N GLY A 54 10.51 -28.32 -8.18
CA GLY A 54 9.39 -29.10 -8.72
C GLY A 54 8.18 -29.26 -7.77
N ASN A 55 8.35 -28.99 -6.47
CA ASN A 55 7.29 -29.04 -5.46
C ASN A 55 6.72 -27.66 -5.09
N PHE A 56 7.05 -26.60 -5.84
CA PHE A 56 6.59 -25.25 -5.53
C PHE A 56 5.06 -25.16 -5.53
N ARG A 57 4.49 -24.68 -4.41
CA ARG A 57 3.07 -24.36 -4.27
C ARG A 57 2.87 -22.86 -4.40
N GLY A 58 2.15 -22.46 -5.46
CA GLY A 58 1.86 -21.06 -5.71
C GLY A 58 0.77 -20.47 -4.82
N LEU A 59 0.59 -19.15 -4.93
CA LEU A 59 -0.52 -18.43 -4.29
C LEU A 59 -1.86 -18.85 -4.91
N GLN A 60 -2.87 -18.95 -4.05
CA GLN A 60 -4.25 -19.14 -4.49
C GLN A 60 -4.90 -17.82 -4.95
N PRO A 61 -5.95 -17.87 -5.81
CA PRO A 61 -6.59 -16.67 -6.37
C PRO A 61 -7.05 -15.62 -5.35
N ARG A 62 -7.41 -16.03 -4.12
CA ARG A 62 -7.80 -15.08 -3.05
C ARG A 62 -6.67 -14.12 -2.67
N HIS A 63 -5.40 -14.54 -2.73
CA HIS A 63 -4.26 -13.68 -2.39
C HIS A 63 -4.04 -12.64 -3.48
N ALA A 64 -4.23 -13.03 -4.75
CA ALA A 64 -4.21 -12.10 -5.87
C ALA A 64 -5.34 -11.06 -5.74
N LYS A 65 -6.57 -11.50 -5.41
CA LYS A 65 -7.70 -10.59 -5.17
C LYS A 65 -7.42 -9.60 -4.04
N LEU A 66 -6.85 -10.06 -2.92
CA LEU A 66 -6.45 -9.19 -1.81
C LEU A 66 -5.40 -8.15 -2.24
N ALA A 67 -4.33 -8.59 -2.91
CA ALA A 67 -3.25 -7.72 -3.33
C ALA A 67 -3.72 -6.67 -4.35
N VAL A 68 -4.49 -7.09 -5.36
CA VAL A 68 -5.06 -6.19 -6.38
C VAL A 68 -6.02 -5.21 -5.73
N GLY A 69 -6.97 -5.68 -4.91
CA GLY A 69 -7.94 -4.81 -4.24
C GLY A 69 -7.26 -3.76 -3.36
N ALA A 70 -6.29 -4.16 -2.54
CA ALA A 70 -5.54 -3.25 -1.69
C ALA A 70 -4.74 -2.21 -2.50
N ALA A 71 -4.06 -2.65 -3.56
CA ALA A 71 -3.29 -1.75 -4.42
C ALA A 71 -4.19 -0.77 -5.19
N SER A 72 -5.32 -1.23 -5.72
CA SER A 72 -6.30 -0.39 -6.41
C SER A 72 -6.88 0.68 -5.50
N THR A 73 -7.33 0.32 -4.29
CA THR A 73 -7.87 1.29 -3.32
C THR A 73 -6.83 2.35 -2.96
N LEU A 74 -5.57 1.94 -2.73
CA LEU A 74 -4.50 2.89 -2.43
C LEU A 74 -4.22 3.82 -3.63
N ALA A 75 -4.16 3.29 -4.84
CA ALA A 75 -3.89 4.08 -6.04
C ALA A 75 -4.97 5.15 -6.27
N VAL A 76 -6.25 4.76 -6.14
CA VAL A 76 -7.39 5.69 -6.26
C VAL A 76 -7.28 6.79 -5.21
N TYR A 77 -7.08 6.45 -3.94
CA TYR A 77 -6.95 7.44 -2.87
C TYR A 77 -5.81 8.45 -3.11
N LEU A 78 -4.65 7.98 -3.59
CA LEU A 78 -3.52 8.85 -3.89
C LEU A 78 -3.80 9.78 -5.09
N LEU A 79 -4.49 9.28 -6.12
CA LEU A 79 -4.87 10.06 -7.29
C LEU A 79 -5.93 11.11 -6.95
N GLU A 80 -6.97 10.75 -6.21
CA GLU A 80 -7.98 11.70 -5.71
C GLU A 80 -7.34 12.79 -4.85
N THR A 81 -6.40 12.41 -3.98
CA THR A 81 -5.64 13.38 -3.18
C THR A 81 -4.81 14.33 -4.06
N TYR A 82 -4.23 13.83 -5.16
CA TYR A 82 -3.50 14.65 -6.11
C TYR A 82 -4.43 15.63 -6.86
N GLU A 83 -5.59 15.16 -7.30
CA GLU A 83 -6.59 15.97 -8.01
C GLU A 83 -7.13 17.11 -7.13
N LEU A 84 -7.36 16.87 -5.83
CA LEU A 84 -7.78 17.90 -4.88
C LEU A 84 -6.73 18.99 -4.63
N LYS A 85 -5.46 18.74 -4.97
CA LYS A 85 -4.35 19.69 -4.79
C LYS A 85 -4.02 20.49 -6.05
N LYS A 86 -4.65 20.16 -7.18
CA LYS A 86 -4.52 20.90 -8.44
C LYS A 86 -5.32 22.19 -8.38
#